data_AF-A0A822H7S4-F1
#
_entry.id   AF-A0A822H7S4-F1
#
_cell.length_a   1.000
_cell.length_b   1.000
_cell.length_c   1.000
_cell.angle_alpha   90.00
_cell.angle_beta   90.00
_cell.angle_gamma   90.00
#
_symmetry.space_group_name_H-M   'P 1'
#
loop_
_entity.id
_entity.type
_entity.pdbx_description
1 polymer ?
#
loop_
_entity_poly.entity_id
_entity_poly.type
_entity_poly.pdbx_seq_one_letter_code
_entity_poly.pdbx_strand_id
1 'polypeptide(L)'
;MTMLIYWSILIIIIGILFYVVRSGHRKKEVRPSSHKKRRHSSSHNHEFGKWTPVDFRAPSPPPYPDWSIETTKPLPYRPFKYGPGYFVTMGPRRLDLDDWIELDNQWTRFHEEKKARSVAKRAFFSS
;
A
#
# COMPACT_ATOMS: atom_id res chain seq x y z
N MET A 1 -1.44 -31.61 -54.53
CA MET A 1 -0.66 -30.39 -54.21
C MET A 1 -1.56 -29.27 -53.67
N THR A 2 -2.60 -28.85 -54.40
CA THR A 2 -3.55 -27.79 -53.94
C THR A 2 -4.29 -28.14 -52.65
N MET A 3 -4.72 -29.39 -52.48
CA MET A 3 -5.43 -29.82 -51.26
C MET A 3 -4.57 -29.67 -49.99
N LEU A 4 -3.28 -29.99 -50.04
CA LEU A 4 -2.37 -29.84 -48.90
C LEU A 4 -2.16 -28.36 -48.51
N ILE A 5 -2.24 -27.45 -49.50
CA ILE A 5 -2.14 -26.00 -49.29
C ILE A 5 -3.40 -25.46 -48.60
N TYR A 6 -4.60 -25.97 -48.97
CA TYR A 6 -5.83 -25.57 -48.28
C TYR A 6 -5.86 -26.04 -46.81
N TRP A 7 -5.36 -27.25 -46.54
CA TRP A 7 -5.27 -27.77 -45.17
C TRP A 7 -4.25 -27.00 -44.31
N SER A 8 -3.12 -26.56 -44.87
CA SER A 8 -2.14 -25.75 -44.12
C SER A 8 -2.68 -24.36 -43.78
N ILE A 9 -3.40 -23.73 -44.70
CA ILE A 9 -4.07 -22.44 -44.47
C ILE A 9 -5.15 -22.57 -43.38
N LEU A 10 -5.94 -23.64 -43.40
CA LEU A 10 -6.97 -23.89 -42.39
C LEU A 10 -6.39 -24.00 -40.98
N ILE A 11 -5.26 -24.71 -40.81
CA ILE A 11 -4.61 -24.88 -39.51
C ILE A 11 -4.06 -23.55 -38.97
N ILE A 12 -3.50 -22.71 -39.84
CA ILE A 12 -2.99 -21.39 -39.46
C ILE A 12 -4.13 -20.48 -39.00
N ILE A 13 -5.27 -20.48 -39.71
CA ILE A 13 -6.45 -19.68 -39.32
C ILE A 13 -7.00 -20.12 -37.97
N ILE A 14 -7.08 -21.44 -37.72
CA ILE A 14 -7.52 -21.99 -36.43
C ILE A 14 -6.54 -21.60 -35.32
N GLY A 15 -5.23 -21.65 -35.58
CA GLY A 15 -4.20 -21.24 -34.61
C GLY A 15 -4.28 -19.76 -34.24
N ILE A 16 -4.50 -18.88 -35.23
CA ILE A 16 -4.69 -17.44 -35.00
C ILE A 16 -5.97 -17.17 -34.20
N LEU A 17 -7.08 -17.83 -34.56
CA LEU A 17 -8.34 -17.69 -33.83
C LEU A 17 -8.17 -18.11 -32.36
N PHE A 18 -7.49 -19.25 -32.12
CA PHE A 18 -7.23 -19.75 -30.77
C PHE A 18 -6.34 -18.79 -29.97
N TYR A 19 -5.31 -18.21 -30.60
CA TYR A 19 -4.42 -17.22 -29.98
C TYR A 19 -5.16 -15.93 -29.58
N VAL A 20 -6.06 -15.43 -30.44
CA VAL A 20 -6.86 -14.22 -30.14
C VAL A 20 -7.83 -14.48 -29.00
N VAL A 21 -8.55 -15.62 -29.02
CA VAL A 21 -9.47 -15.98 -27.93
C VAL A 21 -8.73 -16.17 -26.60
N ARG A 22 -7.54 -16.78 -26.62
CA ARG A 22 -6.75 -17.01 -25.40
C ARG A 22 -6.06 -15.75 -24.89
N SER A 23 -5.63 -14.84 -25.77
CA SER A 23 -5.02 -13.57 -25.37
C SER A 23 -6.02 -12.64 -24.69
N GLY A 24 -7.31 -12.69 -25.06
CA GLY A 24 -8.40 -11.97 -24.39
C GLY A 24 -8.73 -12.45 -22.97
N HIS A 25 -8.24 -13.62 -22.55
CA HIS A 25 -8.48 -14.19 -21.21
C HIS A 25 -7.40 -13.85 -20.16
N ARG A 26 -6.51 -12.89 -20.43
CA ARG A 26 -5.76 -12.23 -19.34
C ARG A 26 -6.71 -11.32 -18.56
N LYS A 27 -7.46 -11.92 -17.63
CA LYS A 27 -8.18 -11.16 -16.61
C LYS A 27 -7.17 -10.25 -15.91
N LYS A 28 -7.31 -8.93 -16.09
CA LYS A 28 -6.67 -7.98 -15.18
C LYS A 28 -7.23 -8.33 -13.80
N GLU A 29 -6.37 -8.83 -12.94
CA GLU A 29 -6.69 -9.06 -11.54
C GLU A 29 -7.12 -7.70 -10.96
N VAL A 30 -8.43 -7.49 -10.85
CA VAL A 30 -9.01 -6.33 -10.21
C VAL A 30 -8.75 -6.56 -8.73
N ARG A 31 -7.61 -6.05 -8.24
CA ARG A 31 -7.39 -5.91 -6.80
C ARG A 31 -8.64 -5.23 -6.23
N PRO A 32 -9.27 -5.76 -5.17
CA PRO A 32 -10.40 -5.10 -4.55
C PRO A 32 -9.93 -3.72 -4.07
N SER A 33 -10.29 -2.68 -4.82
CA SER A 33 -10.16 -1.30 -4.36
C SER A 33 -11.22 -1.08 -3.30
N SER A 34 -10.96 -1.51 -2.06
CA SER A 34 -11.82 -1.20 -0.91
C SER A 34 -11.84 0.30 -0.58
N HIS A 35 -11.00 1.11 -1.23
CA HIS A 35 -10.93 2.53 -0.93
C HIS A 35 -12.06 3.29 -1.63
N LYS A 36 -13.22 3.34 -0.97
CA LYS A 36 -14.37 4.18 -1.30
C LYS A 36 -13.85 5.60 -1.55
N LYS A 37 -13.88 6.08 -2.81
CA LYS A 37 -13.50 7.47 -3.14
C LYS A 37 -14.38 8.42 -2.33
N ARG A 38 -13.87 8.92 -1.21
CA ARG A 38 -14.51 10.01 -0.46
C ARG A 38 -14.52 11.23 -1.38
N ARG A 39 -15.73 11.67 -1.74
CA ARG A 39 -15.96 12.88 -2.53
C ARG A 39 -15.32 14.04 -1.76
N HIS A 40 -14.34 14.72 -2.34
CA HIS A 40 -13.85 15.97 -1.76
C HIS A 40 -14.95 17.02 -1.91
N SER A 41 -15.52 17.43 -0.79
CA SER A 41 -16.36 18.63 -0.73
C SER A 41 -15.47 19.86 -0.95
N SER A 42 -15.92 20.68 -1.89
CA SER A 42 -15.53 22.02 -2.31
C SER A 42 -14.39 22.76 -1.58
N SER A 43 -13.59 23.43 -2.41
CA SER A 43 -12.65 24.51 -2.10
C SER A 43 -13.15 25.45 -0.99
N HIS A 44 -12.46 25.43 0.13
CA HIS A 44 -12.68 26.42 1.18
C HIS A 44 -11.89 27.68 0.78
N ASN A 45 -12.57 28.82 0.69
CA ASN A 45 -11.95 30.14 0.53
C ASN A 45 -11.27 30.51 1.86
N HIS A 46 -10.08 29.99 2.11
CA HIS A 46 -9.29 30.37 3.29
C HIS A 46 -8.64 31.73 3.03
N GLU A 47 -8.87 32.70 3.90
CA GLU A 47 -8.09 33.94 3.88
C GLU A 47 -6.62 33.63 4.22
N PHE A 48 -5.69 34.21 3.45
CA PHE A 48 -4.26 34.02 3.68
C PHE A 48 -3.88 34.48 5.09
N GLY A 49 -3.21 33.61 5.86
CA GLY A 49 -2.75 33.91 7.22
C GLY A 49 -3.77 33.66 8.35
N LYS A 50 -5.01 33.25 8.04
CA LYS A 50 -5.99 32.85 9.08
C LYS A 50 -6.24 31.34 9.03
N TRP A 51 -5.70 30.63 10.03
CA TRP A 51 -6.04 29.23 10.24
C TRP A 51 -7.39 29.12 10.96
N THR A 52 -8.37 28.48 10.33
CA THR A 52 -9.66 28.17 10.96
C THR A 52 -9.57 26.78 11.58
N PRO A 53 -9.75 26.62 12.90
CA PRO A 53 -9.76 25.31 13.52
C PRO A 53 -10.91 24.48 12.97
N VAL A 54 -10.61 23.24 12.59
CA VAL A 54 -11.63 22.25 12.22
C VAL A 54 -11.85 21.36 13.45
N ASP A 55 -13.09 21.16 13.88
CA ASP A 55 -13.44 20.17 14.93
C ASP A 55 -13.34 18.76 14.32
N PHE A 56 -12.12 18.30 14.11
CA PHE A 56 -11.83 16.97 13.60
C PHE A 56 -11.76 15.98 14.76
N ARG A 57 -12.63 14.97 14.73
CA ARG A 57 -12.56 13.81 15.63
C ARG A 57 -12.30 12.56 14.81
N ALA A 58 -11.23 11.84 15.15
CA ALA A 58 -10.96 10.55 14.55
C ALA A 58 -12.09 9.56 14.93
N PRO A 59 -12.60 8.75 13.99
CA PRO A 59 -13.51 7.67 14.33
C PRO A 59 -12.78 6.63 15.19
N SER A 60 -13.52 5.88 16.00
CA SER A 60 -12.94 4.73 16.70
C SER A 60 -12.47 3.71 15.67
N PRO A 61 -11.21 3.26 15.72
CA PRO A 61 -10.70 2.26 14.78
C PRO A 61 -11.40 0.92 15.01
N PRO A 62 -11.60 0.11 13.95
CA PRO A 62 -12.04 -1.27 14.11
C PRO A 62 -10.95 -2.12 14.79
N PRO A 63 -11.32 -3.23 15.46
CA PRO A 63 -10.32 -4.19 15.93
C PRO A 63 -9.54 -4.76 14.74
N TYR A 64 -8.22 -4.84 14.87
CA TYR A 64 -7.36 -5.35 13.81
C TYR A 64 -7.56 -6.88 13.68
N PRO A 65 -7.87 -7.40 12.48
CA PRO A 65 -8.13 -8.82 12.30
C PRO A 65 -6.84 -9.63 12.49
N ASP A 66 -6.91 -10.69 13.30
CA ASP A 66 -5.86 -11.69 13.47
C ASP A 66 -4.49 -11.14 13.93
N TRP A 67 -4.46 -9.95 14.54
CA TRP A 67 -3.25 -9.39 15.13
C TRP A 67 -3.01 -9.94 16.54
N SER A 68 -1.76 -10.25 16.83
CA SER A 68 -1.31 -10.60 18.16
C SER A 68 0.10 -10.08 18.40
N ILE A 69 0.31 -9.53 19.59
CA ILE A 69 1.61 -9.02 20.04
C ILE A 69 2.69 -10.11 20.13
N GLU A 70 2.32 -11.39 20.09
CA GLU A 70 3.27 -12.50 20.20
C GLU A 70 3.59 -13.13 18.84
N THR A 71 2.60 -13.19 17.94
CA THR A 71 2.70 -13.99 16.71
C THR A 71 2.85 -13.15 15.44
N THR A 72 2.47 -11.86 15.46
CA THR A 72 2.60 -10.98 14.30
C THR A 72 4.08 -10.72 14.02
N LYS A 73 4.57 -11.26 12.91
CA LYS A 73 5.98 -11.09 12.48
C LYS A 73 6.21 -9.65 12.00
N PRO A 74 7.43 -9.11 12.18
CA PRO A 74 7.78 -7.82 11.61
C PRO A 74 7.67 -7.87 10.09
N LEU A 75 7.17 -6.78 9.49
CA LEU A 75 7.14 -6.67 8.03
C LEU A 75 8.56 -6.79 7.47
N PRO A 76 8.77 -7.59 6.42
CA PRO A 76 10.06 -7.67 5.77
C PRO A 76 10.45 -6.30 5.24
N TYR A 77 11.69 -5.90 5.51
CA TYR A 77 12.22 -4.64 5.03
C TYR A 77 12.07 -4.54 3.52
N ARG A 78 11.33 -3.53 3.06
CA ARG A 78 11.19 -3.23 1.64
C ARG A 78 12.45 -2.48 1.20
N PRO A 79 13.32 -3.06 0.36
CA PRO A 79 14.50 -2.35 -0.10
C PRO A 79 14.07 -1.11 -0.88
N PHE A 80 14.76 -0.01 -0.62
CA PHE A 80 14.65 1.18 -1.45
C PHE A 80 15.15 0.84 -2.86
N LYS A 81 14.25 0.92 -3.85
CA LYS A 81 14.62 0.68 -5.25
C LYS A 81 15.24 1.96 -5.80
N TYR A 82 16.55 1.95 -5.98
CA TYR A 82 17.28 3.05 -6.62
C TYR A 82 17.41 2.78 -8.13
N GLY A 83 17.37 3.84 -8.95
CA GLY A 83 17.61 3.76 -10.39
C GLY A 83 16.90 4.85 -11.18
N PRO A 84 17.33 5.12 -12.43
CA PRO A 84 16.79 6.19 -13.27
C PRO A 84 15.30 6.03 -13.65
N GLY A 85 14.70 4.87 -13.39
CA GLY A 85 13.27 4.59 -13.58
C GLY A 85 12.42 4.56 -12.31
N TYR A 86 13.02 4.80 -11.13
CA TYR A 86 12.30 4.78 -9.85
C TYR A 86 12.22 6.18 -9.25
N PHE A 87 11.28 6.99 -9.76
CA PHE A 87 10.96 8.29 -9.18
C PHE A 87 10.09 8.09 -7.94
N VAL A 88 10.69 8.19 -6.75
CA VAL A 88 9.94 8.35 -5.51
C VAL A 88 9.48 9.80 -5.46
N THR A 89 8.31 10.09 -6.04
CA THR A 89 7.68 11.38 -5.82
C THR A 89 7.26 11.45 -4.36
N MET A 90 7.90 12.32 -3.59
CA MET A 90 7.60 12.63 -2.19
C MET A 90 6.24 13.35 -2.01
N GLY A 91 5.27 13.06 -2.89
CA GLY A 91 3.95 13.64 -2.83
C GLY A 91 3.20 13.13 -1.60
N PRO A 92 2.39 13.97 -0.93
CA PRO A 92 1.50 13.53 0.13
C PRO A 92 0.58 12.43 -0.40
N ARG A 93 0.68 11.24 0.21
CA ARG A 93 -0.22 10.13 -0.08
C ARG A 93 -1.35 10.14 0.93
N ARG A 94 -2.55 9.73 0.49
CA ARG A 94 -3.64 9.45 1.42
C ARG A 94 -3.26 8.22 2.21
N LEU A 95 -3.13 8.37 3.52
CA LEU A 95 -2.96 7.30 4.48
C LEU A 95 -4.34 7.02 5.10
N ASP A 96 -4.72 5.75 5.17
CA ASP A 96 -5.88 5.35 5.95
C ASP A 96 -5.56 5.53 7.44
N LEU A 97 -6.48 6.14 8.21
CA LEU A 97 -6.23 6.44 9.62
C LEU A 97 -5.98 5.17 10.45
N ASP A 98 -6.61 4.07 10.04
CA ASP A 98 -6.49 2.76 10.70
C ASP A 98 -5.11 2.11 10.47
N ASP A 99 -4.39 2.54 9.43
CA ASP A 99 -3.06 2.02 9.04
C ASP A 99 -1.91 2.91 9.56
N TRP A 100 -2.18 3.82 10.50
CA TRP A 100 -1.19 4.77 11.01
C TRP A 100 -0.07 4.10 11.82
N ILE A 101 -0.40 3.03 12.56
CA ILE A 101 0.55 2.32 13.42
C ILE A 101 0.48 0.83 13.13
N GLU A 102 1.65 0.24 12.96
CA GLU A 102 1.80 -1.19 12.78
C GLU A 102 2.56 -1.76 13.99
N LEU A 103 1.94 -2.70 14.69
CA LEU A 103 2.51 -3.35 15.87
C LEU A 103 2.90 -4.78 15.53
N ASP A 104 4.19 -5.07 15.66
CA ASP A 104 4.74 -6.42 15.53
C ASP A 104 5.10 -7.01 16.90
N ASN A 105 5.55 -8.26 16.89
CA ASN A 105 5.98 -8.97 18.09
C ASN A 105 7.30 -8.48 18.70
N GLN A 106 8.03 -7.61 18.01
CA GLN A 106 9.27 -7.02 18.52
C GLN A 106 9.02 -5.67 19.22
N TRP A 107 7.82 -5.12 19.12
CA TRP A 107 7.46 -3.82 19.68
C TRP A 107 7.82 -3.68 21.16
N THR A 108 7.44 -4.66 22.00
CA THR A 108 7.66 -4.61 23.45
C THR A 108 9.14 -4.49 23.79
N ARG A 109 9.98 -5.31 23.14
CA ARG A 109 11.43 -5.27 23.31
C ARG A 109 11.99 -3.89 22.98
N PHE A 110 11.66 -3.35 21.80
CA PHE A 110 12.17 -2.02 21.40
C PHE A 110 11.65 -0.90 22.30
N HIS A 111 10.42 -1.03 22.81
CA HIS A 111 9.82 -0.06 23.70
C HIS A 111 10.52 -0.04 25.08
N GLU A 112 10.83 -1.19 25.64
CA GLU A 112 11.59 -1.33 26.89
C GLU A 112 13.01 -0.82 26.76
N GLU A 113 13.72 -1.20 25.68
CA GLU A 113 15.06 -0.70 25.41
C GLU A 113 15.07 0.83 25.27
N LYS A 114 14.06 1.42 24.62
CA LYS A 114 13.92 2.88 24.50
C LYS A 114 13.72 3.52 25.87
N LYS A 115 12.85 2.96 26.73
CA LYS A 115 12.64 3.45 28.10
C LYS A 115 13.93 3.44 28.91
N ALA A 116 14.66 2.32 28.88
CA ALA A 116 15.93 2.18 29.60
C ALA A 116 16.94 3.24 29.14
N ARG A 117 17.08 3.45 27.83
CA ARG A 117 17.95 4.50 27.27
C ARG A 117 17.53 5.91 27.70
N SER A 118 16.23 6.21 27.72
CA SER A 118 15.73 7.51 28.17
C SER A 118 16.05 7.79 29.65
N VAL A 119 15.94 6.78 30.51
CA VAL A 119 16.31 6.90 31.94
C VAL A 119 17.81 7.09 32.10
N ALA A 120 18.63 6.29 31.41
CA ALA A 120 20.08 6.42 31.45
C ALA A 120 20.57 7.81 31.00
N LYS A 121 19.97 8.37 29.94
CA LYS A 121 20.28 9.74 29.49
C LYS A 121 19.93 10.80 30.54
N ARG A 122 18.80 10.66 31.24
CA ARG A 122 18.42 11.58 32.32
C ARG A 122 19.41 11.50 33.48
N ALA A 123 19.84 10.30 33.85
CA ALA A 123 20.82 10.09 34.91
C ALA A 123 22.19 10.72 34.56
N PHE A 124 22.65 10.55 33.31
CA PHE A 124 23.89 11.17 32.83
C PHE A 124 23.86 12.69 32.85
N PHE A 125 22.73 13.32 32.54
CA PHE A 125 22.62 14.79 32.55
C PHE A 125 22.47 15.38 33.96
N SER A 126 22.18 14.54 34.97
CA SER A 126 22.04 14.96 36.37
C SER A 126 23.31 14.80 37.22
N SER A 127 24.39 14.24 36.66
CA SER A 127 25.70 14.07 37.31
C SER A 127 26.72 15.06 36.76
#